data_AF-A0ABD0UNU9-F1
#
_entry.id   AF-A0ABD0UNU9-F1
#
_cell.length_a   1.000
_cell.length_b   1.000
_cell.length_c   1.000
_cell.angle_alpha   90.00
_cell.angle_beta   90.00
_cell.angle_gamma   90.00
#
_symmetry.space_group_name_H-M   'P 1'
#
loop_
_entity.id
_entity.type
_entity.pdbx_description
1 polymer ?
#
loop_
_entity_poly.entity_id
_entity_poly.type
_entity_poly.pdbx_seq_one_letter_code
_entity_poly.pdbx_strand_id
1 'polypeptide(L)'
;MNQLNQVVLIATGINTCGYIYDSGDGGPEGSDNVSEISSEILRRLEEFVCKDRKIGKGTERAMGGSLSSLLSGSLSLALCYVQKVFRSGAIHPQPRILCLQASPDGPEQYVAVMNAIFSAQRSMVPIDSCVVGVQHSAFLQQASYITGGIYLKPPQLDGLFQYLAAVFATDLHSRNFLQLPKPAGVDFRASCFCHKKTIDMGYVCSVCLSIFCQHHRKCSTCGSEFNQAPREPNSASETIRKA
;
A
#
# COMPACT_ATOMS: atom_id res chain seq x y z
N MET A 1 -22.16 -14.66 3.18
CA MET A 1 -21.83 -13.98 1.92
C MET A 1 -23.13 -13.67 1.22
N ASN A 2 -23.34 -12.42 0.78
CA ASN A 2 -24.59 -11.97 0.16
C ASN A 2 -24.45 -11.98 -1.37
N GLN A 3 -25.53 -12.26 -2.09
CA GLN A 3 -25.58 -12.20 -3.57
C GLN A 3 -25.33 -10.80 -4.15
N LEU A 4 -25.39 -9.77 -3.30
CA LEU A 4 -25.08 -8.37 -3.64
C LEU A 4 -23.58 -8.04 -3.59
N ASN A 5 -22.75 -8.99 -3.13
CA ASN A 5 -21.31 -8.75 -3.00
C ASN A 5 -20.66 -8.72 -4.38
N GLN A 6 -19.97 -7.62 -4.68
CA GLN A 6 -19.17 -7.47 -5.88
C GLN A 6 -17.69 -7.72 -5.56
N VAL A 7 -17.00 -8.41 -6.45
CA VAL A 7 -15.57 -8.74 -6.34
C VAL A 7 -14.85 -8.24 -7.58
N VAL A 8 -13.76 -7.51 -7.34
CA VAL A 8 -12.86 -7.02 -8.38
C VAL A 8 -11.45 -7.50 -8.08
N LEU A 9 -10.80 -8.07 -9.08
CA LEU A 9 -9.42 -8.53 -9.00
C LEU A 9 -8.53 -7.64 -9.87
N ILE A 10 -7.54 -7.01 -9.24
CA ILE A 10 -6.56 -6.14 -9.90
C ILE A 10 -5.20 -6.81 -9.79
N ALA A 11 -4.54 -7.05 -10.92
CA ALA A 11 -3.16 -7.53 -10.94
C ALA A 11 -2.19 -6.35 -10.90
N THR A 12 -1.11 -6.54 -10.15
CA THR A 12 -0.02 -5.56 -10.04
C THR A 12 1.26 -6.20 -10.57
N GLY A 13 1.79 -5.66 -11.66
CA GLY A 13 3.07 -6.01 -12.24
C GLY A 13 4.17 -5.02 -11.85
N ILE A 14 5.31 -5.14 -12.52
CA ILE A 14 6.45 -4.22 -12.36
C ILE A 14 6.23 -2.98 -13.21
N ASN A 15 5.68 -3.14 -14.42
CA ASN A 15 5.53 -2.05 -15.39
C ASN A 15 4.07 -1.64 -15.57
N THR A 16 3.13 -2.53 -15.29
CA THR A 16 1.71 -2.32 -15.51
C THR A 16 0.87 -2.78 -14.33
N CYS A 17 -0.34 -2.23 -14.22
CA CYS A 17 -1.41 -2.74 -13.35
C CYS A 17 -2.71 -2.76 -14.16
N GLY A 18 -3.61 -3.70 -13.86
CA GLY A 18 -4.82 -3.86 -14.66
C GLY A 18 -5.88 -4.72 -14.01
N TYR A 19 -7.13 -4.54 -14.45
CA TYR A 19 -8.26 -5.36 -14.04
C TYR A 19 -8.16 -6.74 -14.69
N ILE A 20 -8.24 -7.78 -13.87
CA ILE A 20 -8.30 -9.18 -14.32
C ILE A 20 -9.74 -9.64 -14.34
N TYR A 21 -10.48 -9.32 -13.27
CA TYR A 21 -11.85 -9.77 -13.08
C TYR A 21 -12.68 -8.67 -12.43
N ASP A 22 -13.90 -8.52 -12.92
CA ASP A 22 -14.93 -7.66 -12.33
C ASP A 22 -16.25 -8.40 -12.41
N SER A 23 -16.86 -8.68 -11.25
CA SER A 23 -18.18 -9.31 -11.18
C SER A 23 -19.32 -8.40 -11.67
N GLY A 24 -19.09 -7.07 -11.71
CA GLY A 24 -20.10 -6.08 -12.09
C GLY A 24 -20.23 -5.85 -13.60
N ASP A 25 -19.24 -6.25 -14.41
CA ASP A 25 -19.16 -5.91 -15.84
C ASP A 25 -19.85 -6.95 -16.76
N GLY A 26 -21.00 -7.48 -16.35
CA GLY A 26 -21.84 -8.32 -17.22
C GLY A 26 -21.16 -9.60 -17.75
N GLY A 27 -20.29 -10.23 -16.95
CA GLY A 27 -19.87 -11.62 -17.22
C GLY A 27 -21.10 -12.54 -17.30
N PRO A 28 -21.02 -13.66 -18.05
CA PRO A 28 -22.17 -14.44 -18.47
C PRO A 28 -23.12 -14.67 -17.30
N GLU A 29 -24.32 -14.12 -17.41
CA GLU A 29 -25.34 -14.19 -16.38
C GLU A 29 -25.52 -15.65 -15.95
N GLY A 30 -25.17 -15.95 -14.69
CA GLY A 30 -25.57 -17.18 -14.04
C GLY A 30 -24.71 -18.43 -14.27
N SER A 31 -23.38 -18.34 -14.47
CA SER A 31 -22.54 -19.51 -14.19
C SER A 31 -22.08 -19.53 -12.73
N ASP A 32 -22.84 -20.19 -11.87
CA ASP A 32 -22.45 -20.55 -10.49
C ASP A 32 -21.22 -21.52 -10.45
N ASN A 33 -20.61 -21.79 -11.60
CA ASN A 33 -19.43 -22.62 -11.74
C ASN A 33 -18.17 -21.83 -11.37
N VAL A 34 -17.87 -21.80 -10.06
CA VAL A 34 -16.61 -21.28 -9.49
C VAL A 34 -15.37 -21.78 -10.25
N SER A 35 -15.41 -23.02 -10.76
CA SER A 35 -14.34 -23.62 -11.56
C SER A 35 -14.08 -22.90 -12.89
N GLU A 36 -15.12 -22.49 -13.60
CA GLU A 36 -15.00 -21.76 -14.88
C GLU A 36 -14.45 -20.35 -14.65
N ILE A 37 -14.97 -19.66 -13.64
CA ILE A 37 -14.48 -18.34 -13.24
C ILE A 37 -13.00 -18.42 -12.87
N SER A 38 -12.60 -19.43 -12.08
CA SER A 38 -11.20 -19.61 -11.69
C SER A 38 -10.29 -19.84 -12.90
N SER A 39 -10.75 -20.62 -13.89
CA SER A 39 -9.98 -20.89 -15.12
C SER A 39 -9.81 -19.64 -15.97
N GLU A 40 -10.85 -18.82 -16.11
CA GLU A 40 -10.77 -17.54 -16.82
C GLU A 40 -9.86 -16.53 -16.12
N ILE A 41 -9.92 -16.46 -14.78
CA ILE A 41 -9.03 -15.61 -13.99
C ILE A 41 -7.57 -16.02 -14.20
N LEU A 42 -7.27 -17.33 -14.14
CA LEU A 42 -5.92 -17.85 -14.37
C LEU A 42 -5.42 -17.51 -15.78
N ARG A 43 -6.26 -17.70 -16.80
CA ARG A 43 -5.91 -17.36 -18.19
C ARG A 43 -5.59 -15.87 -18.35
N ARG A 44 -6.43 -14.98 -17.83
CA ARG A 44 -6.19 -13.52 -17.89
C ARG A 44 -4.96 -13.09 -17.10
N LEU A 45 -4.70 -13.76 -15.96
CA LEU A 45 -3.51 -13.50 -15.15
C LEU A 45 -2.24 -13.90 -15.91
N GLU A 46 -2.23 -15.06 -16.58
CA GLU A 46 -1.11 -15.50 -17.42
C GLU A 46 -0.84 -14.53 -18.58
N GLU A 47 -1.90 -14.08 -19.25
CA GLU A 47 -1.81 -13.07 -20.32
C GLU A 47 -1.22 -11.76 -19.79
N PHE A 48 -1.67 -11.30 -18.61
CA PHE A 48 -1.14 -10.11 -17.95
C PHE A 48 0.35 -10.26 -17.65
N VAL A 49 0.77 -11.38 -17.05
CA VAL A 49 2.18 -11.65 -16.74
C VAL A 49 3.03 -11.69 -18.02
N CYS A 50 2.52 -12.31 -19.08
CA CYS A 50 3.20 -12.35 -20.38
C CYS A 50 3.38 -10.95 -20.98
N LYS A 51 2.36 -10.09 -20.86
CA LYS A 51 2.40 -8.71 -21.35
C LYS A 51 3.37 -7.85 -20.54
N ASP A 52 3.34 -7.94 -19.21
CA ASP A 52 4.22 -7.16 -18.32
C ASP A 52 5.70 -7.49 -18.54
N ARG A 53 6.02 -8.77 -18.77
CA ARG A 53 7.38 -9.24 -19.13
C ARG A 53 7.86 -8.73 -20.48
N LYS A 54 6.99 -8.67 -21.49
CA LYS A 54 7.36 -8.14 -22.82
C LYS A 54 7.71 -6.66 -22.76
N ILE A 55 7.02 -5.89 -21.93
CA ILE A 55 7.32 -4.48 -21.69
C ILE A 55 8.67 -4.34 -20.97
N GLY A 56 8.93 -5.19 -19.97
CA GLY A 56 10.18 -5.18 -19.20
C GLY A 56 11.45 -5.37 -20.04
N LYS A 57 11.41 -6.21 -21.09
CA LYS A 57 12.57 -6.46 -21.98
C LYS A 57 13.09 -5.19 -22.70
N GLY A 58 12.28 -4.14 -22.81
CA GLY A 58 12.72 -2.84 -23.35
C GLY A 58 13.40 -1.94 -22.31
N THR A 59 13.14 -2.15 -21.02
CA THR A 59 13.51 -1.25 -19.91
C THR A 59 14.64 -1.82 -19.02
N GLU A 60 14.90 -3.13 -19.10
CA GLU A 60 15.94 -3.83 -18.30
C GLU A 60 17.38 -3.31 -18.50
N ARG A 61 17.67 -2.50 -19.53
CA ARG A 61 19.01 -1.93 -19.76
C ARG A 61 19.32 -0.67 -18.95
N ALA A 62 18.36 -0.08 -18.22
CA ALA A 62 18.52 1.27 -17.69
C ALA A 62 18.66 1.40 -16.15
N MET A 63 18.24 0.43 -15.34
CA MET A 63 18.20 0.63 -13.87
C MET A 63 18.61 -0.62 -13.10
N GLY A 64 19.81 -0.60 -12.51
CA GLY A 64 20.29 -1.57 -11.51
C GLY A 64 19.62 -1.42 -10.13
N GLY A 65 18.35 -1.00 -10.10
CA GLY A 65 17.55 -0.83 -8.88
C GLY A 65 16.76 -2.09 -8.55
N SER A 66 16.41 -2.27 -7.27
CA SER A 66 15.53 -3.34 -6.82
C SER A 66 14.19 -3.25 -7.55
N LEU A 67 13.76 -4.34 -8.21
CA LEU A 67 12.46 -4.39 -8.89
C LEU A 67 11.33 -4.35 -7.85
N SER A 68 10.59 -3.24 -7.82
CA SER A 68 9.40 -3.08 -6.99
C SER A 68 8.12 -3.14 -7.82
N SER A 69 7.07 -3.74 -7.29
CA SER A 69 5.73 -3.73 -7.90
C SER A 69 5.10 -2.33 -7.91
N LEU A 70 4.26 -2.02 -8.90
CA LEU A 70 3.49 -0.76 -8.98
C LEU A 70 2.27 -0.72 -8.03
N LEU A 71 2.52 -0.83 -6.72
CA LEU A 71 1.45 -0.87 -5.71
C LEU A 71 0.61 0.41 -5.69
N SER A 72 1.24 1.57 -5.88
CA SER A 72 0.54 2.86 -5.92
C SER A 72 -0.50 2.93 -7.04
N GLY A 73 -0.18 2.35 -8.21
CA GLY A 73 -1.06 2.30 -9.36
C GLY A 73 -2.29 1.43 -9.10
N SER A 74 -2.10 0.23 -8.56
CA SER A 74 -3.21 -0.68 -8.27
C SER A 74 -4.13 -0.18 -7.15
N LEU A 75 -3.57 0.42 -6.09
CA LEU A 75 -4.37 1.09 -5.06
C LEU A 75 -5.20 2.23 -5.64
N SER A 76 -4.62 3.04 -6.52
CA SER A 76 -5.33 4.14 -7.18
C SER A 76 -6.47 3.63 -8.07
N LEU A 77 -6.23 2.56 -8.85
CA LEU A 77 -7.28 1.91 -9.66
C LEU A 77 -8.41 1.38 -8.77
N ALA A 78 -8.08 0.69 -7.67
CA ALA A 78 -9.06 0.18 -6.72
C ALA A 78 -9.92 1.32 -6.14
N LEU A 79 -9.31 2.41 -5.70
CA LEU A 79 -10.03 3.55 -5.13
C LEU A 79 -10.90 4.27 -6.16
N CYS A 80 -10.42 4.44 -7.39
CA CYS A 80 -11.21 4.99 -8.48
C CYS A 80 -12.42 4.09 -8.80
N TYR A 81 -12.23 2.77 -8.79
CA TYR A 81 -13.32 1.81 -9.00
C TYR A 81 -14.35 1.91 -7.88
N VAL A 82 -13.91 1.89 -6.62
CA VAL A 82 -14.79 2.07 -5.46
C VAL A 82 -15.57 3.37 -5.62
N GLN A 83 -14.91 4.49 -5.95
CA GLN A 83 -15.59 5.76 -6.13
C GLN A 83 -16.60 5.76 -7.28
N LYS A 84 -16.35 5.02 -8.37
CA LYS A 84 -17.31 4.79 -9.45
C LYS A 84 -18.56 4.09 -8.91
N VAL A 85 -18.39 2.99 -8.17
CA VAL A 85 -19.52 2.23 -7.58
C VAL A 85 -20.30 3.09 -6.58
N PHE A 86 -19.62 3.87 -5.74
CA PHE A 86 -20.27 4.81 -4.80
C PHE A 86 -21.18 5.84 -5.50
N ARG A 87 -20.84 6.23 -6.73
CA ARG A 87 -21.61 7.23 -7.50
C ARG A 87 -22.70 6.61 -8.37
N SER A 88 -22.52 5.36 -8.79
CA SER A 88 -23.46 4.64 -9.65
C SER A 88 -24.52 3.84 -8.89
N GLY A 89 -24.25 3.43 -7.65
CA GLY A 89 -25.15 2.57 -6.86
C GLY A 89 -26.25 3.33 -6.12
N ALA A 90 -27.44 2.73 -6.03
CA ALA A 90 -28.54 3.22 -5.17
C ALA A 90 -28.33 2.88 -3.69
N ILE A 91 -27.49 1.88 -3.39
CA ILE A 91 -27.14 1.44 -2.04
C ILE A 91 -25.69 1.83 -1.78
N HIS A 92 -25.41 2.38 -0.60
CA HIS A 92 -24.06 2.70 -0.18
C HIS A 92 -23.25 1.40 0.01
N PRO A 93 -22.25 1.11 -0.83
CA PRO A 93 -21.47 -0.11 -0.69
C PRO A 93 -20.57 -0.01 0.55
N GLN A 94 -20.23 -1.15 1.14
CA GLN A 94 -19.20 -1.26 2.17
C GLN A 94 -17.91 -1.79 1.52
N PRO A 95 -17.07 -0.91 0.95
CA PRO A 95 -15.87 -1.34 0.25
C PRO A 95 -14.82 -1.84 1.23
N ARG A 96 -14.00 -2.78 0.77
CA ARG A 96 -12.83 -3.25 1.49
C ARG A 96 -11.79 -3.68 0.49
N ILE A 97 -10.54 -3.30 0.73
CA ILE A 97 -9.42 -3.64 -0.15
C ILE A 97 -8.57 -4.70 0.57
N LEU A 98 -8.27 -5.80 -0.11
CA LEU A 98 -7.30 -6.80 0.35
C LEU A 98 -6.08 -6.76 -0.57
N CYS A 99 -4.93 -6.41 -0.03
CA CYS A 99 -3.65 -6.41 -0.70
C CYS A 99 -2.90 -7.71 -0.40
N LEU A 100 -2.70 -8.54 -1.43
CA LEU A 100 -1.82 -9.71 -1.38
C LEU A 100 -0.47 -9.33 -1.99
N GLN A 101 0.56 -9.17 -1.15
CA GLN A 101 1.88 -8.72 -1.60
C GLN A 101 2.94 -9.79 -1.38
N ALA A 102 3.66 -10.11 -2.45
CA ALA A 102 4.83 -11.01 -2.43
C ALA A 102 6.15 -10.28 -2.74
N SER A 103 6.08 -9.08 -3.31
CA SER A 103 7.22 -8.24 -3.69
C SER A 103 7.74 -7.39 -2.53
N PRO A 104 9.03 -6.98 -2.55
CA PRO A 104 9.56 -5.99 -1.63
C PRO A 104 9.01 -4.59 -1.95
N ASP A 105 8.99 -3.72 -0.93
CA ASP A 105 8.61 -2.32 -1.08
C ASP A 105 9.68 -1.53 -1.84
N GLY A 106 9.26 -0.72 -2.82
CA GLY A 106 10.11 0.23 -3.52
C GLY A 106 10.05 1.61 -2.88
N PRO A 107 11.14 2.15 -2.28
CA PRO A 107 11.11 3.45 -1.61
C PRO A 107 10.78 4.62 -2.55
N GLU A 108 10.97 4.43 -3.86
CA GLU A 108 10.61 5.39 -4.90
C GLU A 108 9.10 5.66 -4.95
N GLN A 109 8.28 4.67 -4.58
CA GLN A 109 6.82 4.75 -4.63
C GLN A 109 6.18 5.29 -3.35
N TYR A 110 6.97 5.58 -2.30
CA TYR A 110 6.46 5.96 -0.97
C TYR A 110 5.39 7.06 -1.04
N VAL A 111 5.68 8.17 -1.70
CA VAL A 111 4.75 9.32 -1.77
C VAL A 111 3.43 8.92 -2.44
N ALA A 112 3.51 8.17 -3.55
CA ALA A 112 2.34 7.75 -4.30
C ALA A 112 1.49 6.74 -3.50
N VAL A 113 2.12 5.77 -2.82
CA VAL A 113 1.44 4.79 -1.98
C VAL A 113 0.79 5.48 -0.77
N MET A 114 1.50 6.37 -0.08
CA MET A 114 0.95 7.11 1.07
C MET A 114 -0.22 8.00 0.68
N ASN A 115 -0.15 8.70 -0.45
CA ASN A 115 -1.28 9.49 -0.95
C ASN A 115 -2.51 8.61 -1.23
N ALA A 116 -2.31 7.40 -1.77
CA ALA A 116 -3.39 6.44 -1.99
C ALA A 116 -3.98 5.97 -0.64
N ILE A 117 -3.14 5.65 0.35
CA ILE A 117 -3.57 5.25 1.71
C ILE A 117 -4.38 6.35 2.40
N PHE A 118 -3.91 7.60 2.38
CA PHE A 118 -4.66 8.72 2.95
C PHE A 118 -5.97 8.99 2.21
N SER A 119 -5.99 8.75 0.89
CA SER A 119 -7.23 8.81 0.11
C SER A 119 -8.20 7.71 0.53
N ALA A 120 -7.72 6.48 0.73
CA ALA A 120 -8.51 5.36 1.24
C ALA A 120 -9.08 5.65 2.64
N GLN A 121 -8.27 6.20 3.54
CA GLN A 121 -8.69 6.62 4.88
C GLN A 121 -9.82 7.65 4.82
N ARG A 122 -9.70 8.67 3.96
CA ARG A 122 -10.74 9.69 3.77
C ARG A 122 -12.03 9.12 3.21
N SER A 123 -11.93 8.13 2.34
CA SER A 123 -13.08 7.40 1.80
C SER A 123 -13.58 6.28 2.73
N MET A 124 -13.02 6.16 3.95
CA MET A 124 -13.36 5.13 4.93
C MET A 124 -13.26 3.71 4.38
N VAL A 125 -12.29 3.46 3.50
CA VAL A 125 -12.03 2.15 2.90
C VAL A 125 -10.88 1.46 3.64
N PRO A 126 -11.15 0.41 4.43
CA PRO A 126 -10.12 -0.34 5.13
C PRO A 126 -9.24 -1.11 4.13
N ILE A 127 -7.92 -1.01 4.31
CA ILE A 127 -6.92 -1.76 3.55
C ILE A 127 -6.37 -2.87 4.43
N ASP A 128 -6.77 -4.09 4.10
CA ASP A 128 -6.19 -5.28 4.65
C ASP A 128 -4.98 -5.72 3.84
N SER A 129 -3.99 -6.26 4.53
CA SER A 129 -2.71 -6.59 3.96
C SER A 129 -2.29 -7.99 4.38
N CYS A 130 -2.07 -8.85 3.39
CA CYS A 130 -1.49 -10.17 3.59
C CYS A 130 -0.18 -10.27 2.81
N VAL A 131 0.93 -10.33 3.54
CA VAL A 131 2.26 -10.39 2.94
C VAL A 131 2.71 -11.84 2.85
N VAL A 132 2.88 -12.33 1.63
CA VAL A 132 3.37 -13.67 1.29
C VAL A 132 4.90 -13.67 1.09
N GLY A 133 5.49 -12.49 0.90
CA GLY A 133 6.93 -12.33 0.69
C GLY A 133 7.78 -12.64 1.93
N VAL A 134 9.09 -12.80 1.69
CA VAL A 134 10.08 -13.11 2.74
C VAL A 134 10.20 -11.96 3.75
N GLN A 135 10.02 -10.72 3.32
CA GLN A 135 10.17 -9.51 4.15
C GLN A 135 8.81 -8.93 4.52
N HIS A 136 8.77 -8.19 5.63
CA HIS A 136 7.60 -7.36 5.95
C HIS A 136 7.55 -6.14 5.03
N SER A 137 6.33 -5.66 4.75
CA SER A 137 6.11 -4.42 4.01
C SER A 137 5.77 -3.31 5.00
N ALA A 138 6.62 -2.28 5.08
CA ALA A 138 6.39 -1.12 5.94
C ALA A 138 5.21 -0.30 5.43
N PHE A 139 5.04 -0.20 4.10
CA PHE A 139 3.95 0.55 3.50
C PHE A 139 2.59 -0.07 3.82
N LEU A 140 2.47 -1.40 3.70
CA LEU A 140 1.23 -2.09 4.00
C LEU A 140 0.92 -2.15 5.51
N GLN A 141 1.96 -2.20 6.36
CA GLN A 141 1.77 -2.04 7.80
C GLN A 141 1.17 -0.68 8.14
N GLN A 142 1.71 0.40 7.55
CA GLN A 142 1.15 1.75 7.70
C GLN A 142 -0.26 1.84 7.08
N ALA A 143 -0.49 1.23 5.92
CA ALA A 143 -1.79 1.21 5.25
C ALA A 143 -2.87 0.63 6.14
N SER A 144 -2.64 -0.57 6.69
CA SER A 144 -3.60 -1.24 7.55
C SER A 144 -3.80 -0.48 8.86
N TYR A 145 -2.75 0.08 9.46
CA TYR A 145 -2.91 0.88 10.68
C TYR A 145 -3.72 2.16 10.45
N ILE A 146 -3.40 2.93 9.40
CA ILE A 146 -4.04 4.23 9.11
C ILE A 146 -5.52 4.05 8.72
N THR A 147 -5.82 3.00 7.96
CA THR A 147 -7.19 2.73 7.47
C THR A 147 -8.03 1.87 8.42
N GLY A 148 -7.45 1.37 9.52
CA GLY A 148 -8.13 0.45 10.44
C GLY A 148 -8.32 -0.97 9.88
N GLY A 149 -7.50 -1.36 8.91
CA GLY A 149 -7.44 -2.71 8.35
C GLY A 149 -6.52 -3.64 9.15
N ILE A 150 -6.39 -4.88 8.66
CA ILE A 150 -5.61 -5.94 9.29
C ILE A 150 -4.35 -6.21 8.50
N TYR A 151 -3.21 -6.27 9.18
CA TYR A 151 -1.94 -6.70 8.62
C TYR A 151 -1.58 -8.09 9.11
N LEU A 152 -1.34 -9.03 8.20
CA LEU A 152 -0.86 -10.38 8.53
C LEU A 152 0.28 -10.78 7.60
N LYS A 153 1.33 -11.36 8.19
CA LYS A 153 2.32 -12.15 7.47
C LYS A 153 2.22 -13.59 7.99
N PRO A 154 1.70 -14.54 7.19
CA PRO A 154 1.61 -15.93 7.59
C PRO A 154 3.00 -16.48 7.91
N PRO A 155 3.21 -17.14 9.07
CA PRO A 155 4.49 -17.77 9.39
C PRO A 155 4.78 -18.99 8.49
N GLN A 156 3.73 -19.68 8.05
CA GLN A 156 3.81 -20.85 7.17
C GLN A 156 2.85 -20.67 5.99
N LEU A 157 3.37 -20.83 4.77
CA LEU A 157 2.60 -20.63 3.54
C LEU A 157 1.67 -21.82 3.22
N ASP A 158 1.97 -23.02 3.72
CA ASP A 158 1.14 -24.21 3.51
C ASP A 158 -0.29 -24.03 4.09
N GLY A 159 -0.42 -23.20 5.12
CA GLY A 159 -1.68 -22.81 5.74
C GLY A 159 -2.29 -21.52 5.19
N LEU A 160 -1.82 -20.97 4.07
CA LEU A 160 -2.24 -19.66 3.57
C LEU A 160 -3.76 -19.54 3.44
N PHE A 161 -4.41 -20.57 2.89
CA PHE A 161 -5.88 -20.60 2.77
C PHE A 161 -6.58 -20.47 4.12
N GLN A 162 -6.07 -21.17 5.16
CA GLN A 162 -6.63 -21.10 6.51
C GLN A 162 -6.54 -19.67 7.05
N TYR A 163 -5.40 -18.99 6.86
CA TYR A 163 -5.25 -17.59 7.27
C TYR A 163 -6.18 -16.66 6.49
N LEU A 164 -6.30 -16.84 5.17
CA LEU A 164 -7.20 -16.06 4.32
C LEU A 164 -8.66 -16.22 4.73
N ALA A 165 -9.11 -17.45 4.95
CA ALA A 165 -10.45 -17.76 5.37
C ALA A 165 -10.76 -17.24 6.79
N ALA A 166 -9.86 -17.46 7.75
CA ALA A 166 -10.11 -17.11 9.14
C ALA A 166 -10.06 -15.59 9.42
N VAL A 167 -9.15 -14.86 8.77
CA VAL A 167 -8.89 -13.45 9.08
C VAL A 167 -9.52 -12.51 8.05
N PHE A 168 -9.48 -12.88 6.77
CA PHE A 168 -9.85 -11.97 5.69
C PHE A 168 -11.23 -12.28 5.08
N ALA A 169 -11.85 -13.44 5.33
CA ALA A 169 -13.20 -13.70 4.83
C ALA A 169 -14.32 -13.03 5.66
N THR A 170 -14.02 -12.64 6.91
CA THR A 170 -14.99 -12.05 7.83
C THR A 170 -15.30 -10.61 7.44
N ASP A 171 -16.57 -10.22 7.49
CA ASP A 171 -17.03 -8.86 7.24
C ASP A 171 -16.56 -7.87 8.33
N LEU A 172 -16.70 -6.58 8.03
CA LEU A 172 -16.26 -5.48 8.91
C LEU A 172 -16.94 -5.47 10.27
N HIS A 173 -18.20 -5.88 10.37
CA HIS A 173 -18.93 -5.88 11.63
C HIS A 173 -18.51 -7.05 12.51
N SER A 174 -18.43 -8.26 11.94
CA SER A 174 -18.06 -9.48 12.65
C SER A 174 -16.64 -9.42 13.24
N ARG A 175 -15.72 -8.69 12.60
CA ARG A 175 -14.35 -8.49 13.08
C ARG A 175 -14.25 -7.93 14.48
N ASN A 176 -15.19 -7.07 14.87
CA ASN A 176 -15.18 -6.44 16.19
C ASN A 176 -15.42 -7.45 17.33
N PHE A 177 -15.95 -8.63 17.02
CA PHE A 177 -16.21 -9.70 17.97
C PHE A 177 -15.16 -10.80 17.93
N LEU A 178 -14.24 -10.76 16.96
CA LEU A 178 -13.20 -11.76 16.77
C LEU A 178 -11.87 -11.28 17.37
N GLN A 179 -11.15 -12.19 17.99
CA GLN A 179 -9.77 -11.94 18.41
C GLN A 179 -8.84 -12.06 17.20
N LEU A 180 -8.70 -10.96 16.47
CA LEU A 180 -7.84 -10.89 15.31
C LEU A 180 -6.39 -10.59 15.70
N PRO A 181 -5.41 -10.89 14.82
CA PRO A 181 -4.00 -10.57 15.07
C PRO A 181 -3.85 -9.10 15.43
N LYS A 182 -3.23 -8.84 16.59
CA LYS A 182 -3.00 -7.46 17.03
C LYS A 182 -2.09 -6.75 16.01
N PRO A 183 -2.36 -5.48 15.70
CA PRO A 183 -1.47 -4.69 14.86
C PRO A 183 -0.06 -4.69 15.47
N ALA A 184 0.92 -5.17 14.71
CA ALA A 184 2.32 -5.06 15.09
C ALA A 184 2.69 -3.57 15.18
N GLY A 185 3.62 -3.22 16.07
CA GLY A 185 4.14 -1.85 16.15
C GLY A 185 4.62 -1.39 14.77
N VAL A 186 3.98 -0.35 14.24
CA VAL A 186 4.27 0.19 12.91
C VAL A 186 5.36 1.24 13.03
N ASP A 187 6.34 1.19 12.12
CA ASP A 187 7.40 2.18 12.03
C ASP A 187 6.94 3.39 11.19
N PHE A 188 6.77 4.54 11.85
CA PHE A 188 6.39 5.82 11.23
C PHE A 188 7.59 6.74 10.97
N ARG A 189 8.83 6.24 11.08
CA ARG A 189 10.01 7.07 10.81
C ARG A 189 9.97 7.59 9.38
N ALA A 190 10.27 8.88 9.24
CA ALA A 190 10.29 9.53 7.95
C ALA A 190 11.46 9.01 7.10
N SER A 191 11.24 8.85 5.80
CA SER A 191 12.31 8.60 4.83
C SER A 191 12.82 9.91 4.26
N CYS A 192 14.13 10.15 4.32
CA CYS A 192 14.73 11.35 3.77
C CYS A 192 14.59 11.40 2.24
N PHE A 193 14.31 12.58 1.69
CA PHE A 193 14.21 12.77 0.23
C PHE A 193 15.56 12.70 -0.48
N CYS A 194 16.69 12.87 0.25
CA CYS A 194 18.04 12.75 -0.31
C CYS A 194 18.39 11.31 -0.70
N HIS A 195 18.29 10.39 0.26
CA HIS A 195 18.80 9.02 0.11
C HIS A 195 17.70 7.96 0.16
N LYS A 196 16.45 8.35 0.43
CA LYS A 196 15.30 7.45 0.61
C LYS A 196 15.47 6.42 1.74
N LYS A 197 16.32 6.75 2.71
CA LYS A 197 16.54 5.99 3.95
C LYS A 197 15.71 6.56 5.07
N THR A 198 15.25 5.70 5.97
CA THR A 198 14.57 6.09 7.21
C THR A 198 15.53 6.86 8.11
N ILE A 199 15.04 7.94 8.71
CA ILE A 199 15.77 8.79 9.64
C ILE A 199 14.94 9.03 10.89
N ASP A 200 15.63 9.22 12.02
CA ASP A 200 14.99 9.55 13.30
C ASP A 200 14.94 11.08 13.53
N MET A 201 16.05 11.76 13.21
CA MET A 201 16.12 13.22 13.20
C MET A 201 16.42 13.73 11.78
N GLY A 202 15.72 14.79 11.38
CA GLY A 202 15.88 15.40 10.07
C GLY A 202 15.45 16.86 10.01
N TYR A 203 15.76 17.51 8.90
CA TYR A 203 15.41 18.90 8.61
C TYR A 203 14.22 18.95 7.67
N VAL A 204 13.22 19.78 7.97
CA VAL A 204 12.01 19.92 7.14
C VAL A 204 12.05 21.25 6.40
N CYS A 205 11.76 21.23 5.10
CA CYS A 205 11.57 22.45 4.33
C CYS A 205 10.26 23.14 4.73
N SER A 206 10.32 24.41 5.14
CA SER A 206 9.12 25.18 5.49
C SER A 206 8.18 25.47 4.32
N VAL A 207 8.67 25.34 3.08
CA VAL A 207 7.89 25.62 1.86
C VAL A 207 7.20 24.37 1.32
N CYS A 208 7.94 23.28 1.11
CA CYS A 208 7.40 22.06 0.49
C CYS A 208 7.26 20.86 1.43
N LEU A 209 7.61 21.02 2.71
CA LEU A 209 7.60 19.95 3.73
C LEU A 209 8.49 18.74 3.41
N SER A 210 9.38 18.84 2.42
CA SER A 210 10.40 17.81 2.16
C SER A 210 11.34 17.63 3.34
N ILE A 211 11.63 16.37 3.67
CA ILE A 211 12.45 15.97 4.82
C ILE A 211 13.85 15.57 4.35
N PHE A 212 14.89 16.11 4.99
CA PHE A 212 16.29 15.89 4.67
C PHE A 212 17.07 15.33 5.86
N CYS A 213 18.04 14.44 5.58
CA CYS A 213 18.88 13.86 6.63
C CYS A 213 19.96 14.81 7.14
N GLN A 214 20.29 15.85 6.37
CA GLN A 214 21.31 16.84 6.70
C GLN A 214 20.80 18.23 6.31
N HIS A 215 21.39 19.26 6.92
CA HIS A 215 21.08 20.64 6.58
C HIS A 215 21.67 20.98 5.21
N HIS A 216 20.85 21.56 4.33
CA HIS A 216 21.26 22.06 3.03
C HIS A 216 20.95 23.57 2.98
N ARG A 217 21.69 24.34 2.17
CA ARG A 217 21.41 25.78 1.96
C ARG A 217 20.25 26.03 1.02
N LYS A 218 19.90 25.04 0.19
CA LYS A 218 18.81 25.11 -0.79
C LYS A 218 18.03 23.80 -0.77
N CYS A 219 16.71 23.88 -0.89
CA CYS A 219 15.85 22.72 -1.02
C CYS A 219 16.07 22.03 -2.37
N SER A 220 16.40 20.74 -2.37
CA SER A 220 16.54 19.98 -3.62
C SER A 220 15.21 19.71 -4.33
N THR A 221 14.08 19.85 -3.63
CA THR A 221 12.73 19.64 -4.20
C THR A 221 12.14 20.90 -4.80
N CYS A 222 12.05 22.00 -4.03
CA CYS A 222 11.40 23.25 -4.47
C CYS A 222 12.36 24.38 -4.82
N GLY A 223 13.67 24.21 -4.58
CA GLY A 223 14.67 25.23 -4.88
C GLY A 223 14.70 26.43 -3.93
N SER A 224 13.91 26.46 -2.86
CA SER A 224 13.93 27.55 -1.87
C SER A 224 15.25 27.58 -1.11
N GLU A 225 15.79 28.78 -0.87
CA GLU A 225 16.99 28.98 -0.06
C GLU A 225 16.63 29.04 1.43
N PHE A 226 17.42 28.35 2.25
CA PHE A 226 17.23 28.30 3.69
C PHE A 226 18.09 29.39 4.33
N ASN A 227 17.45 30.47 4.79
CA ASN A 227 18.13 31.67 5.28
C ASN A 227 18.80 31.53 6.66
N GLN A 228 18.82 30.35 7.29
CA GLN A 228 19.40 30.15 8.62
C GLN A 228 20.09 28.79 8.74
N ALA A 229 21.38 28.81 9.11
CA ALA A 229 22.04 27.63 9.66
C ALA A 229 21.41 27.31 11.03
N PRO A 230 21.20 26.03 11.40
CA PRO A 230 20.73 25.68 12.72
C PRO A 230 21.74 26.22 13.75
N ARG A 231 21.25 26.92 14.78
CA ARG A 231 22.07 27.17 15.97
C ARG A 231 22.41 25.80 16.55
N GLU A 232 23.69 25.48 16.69
CA GLU A 232 24.10 24.26 17.39
C GLU A 232 23.46 24.27 18.79
N PRO A 233 22.92 23.13 19.26
CA PRO A 233 22.46 23.03 20.63
C PRO A 233 23.69 23.19 21.52
N ASN A 234 23.87 24.39 22.08
CA ASN A 234 24.88 24.67 23.09
C ASN A 234 24.79 23.57 24.16
N SER A 235 25.91 22.89 24.37
CA SER A 235 26.19 22.08 25.55
C SER A 235 25.62 22.78 26.78
N ALA A 236 24.65 22.14 27.42
CA ALA A 236 24.09 22.61 28.68
C ALA A 236 25.22 22.67 29.71
N SER A 237 25.76 23.87 29.93
CA SER A 237 26.64 24.15 31.06
C SER A 237 25.89 23.81 32.33
N GLU A 238 26.35 22.76 33.01
CA GLU A 238 26.07 22.47 34.41
C GLU A 238 26.25 23.75 35.23
N THR A 239 25.14 24.40 35.58
CA THR A 239 25.14 25.40 36.64
C THR A 239 24.46 24.78 37.84
N ILE A 240 25.32 24.15 38.64
CA ILE A 240 25.19 23.83 40.05
C ILE A 240 24.16 24.75 40.75
N ARG A 241 23.02 24.18 41.16
CA ARG A 241 22.22 24.75 42.25
C ARG A 241 22.84 24.25 43.56
N LYS A 242 23.66 25.11 44.17
CA LYS A 242 24.10 24.97 45.57
C LYS A 242 23.06 25.64 46.47
N ALA A 243 22.69 24.89 47.51
CA ALA A 243 22.04 25.26 48.77
C ALA A 243 20.68 25.96 48.71
#